data_AF-A0A954Y983-F1
#
_entry.id   AF-A0A954Y983-F1
#
_cell.length_a   1.000
_cell.length_b   1.000
_cell.length_c   1.000
_cell.angle_alpha   90.00
_cell.angle_beta   90.00
_cell.angle_gamma   90.00
#
_symmetry.space_group_name_H-M   'P 1'
#
loop_
_entity.id
_entity.type
_entity.pdbx_description
1 polymer ?
#
loop_
_entity_poly.entity_id
_entity_poly.type
_entity_poly.pdbx_seq_one_letter_code
_entity_poly.pdbx_strand_id
1 'polypeptide(L)'
;MEEQAINLKPIARELGIDLDRVSKTVELLDAGNTVPFITRYRREVTGGLDEQQIEAVRAQVQRRRQLDERRGAILRSLEGQNKLTDELRSQLQSAKSVQQLEDLYLPYKPKRQSLAEKAREQGLAPLAEEILSESKSCENLDQRAADFINEDKGVKDAATALVGAGHILAERFSESPELRSAARKIVRDTGCLVSKRVEGLSEKRAAVFKDFLDYREKLSRVPTHRTLAINRGEREKALNVSVECDADAVHAAAIELFVPPAHQHQDLLTGCLRDSVQRLLLPSLYREARRKLSDKAEDHSLSVFARNLRRLLLQPPLPGKRVLALDPGYKNGCKLAALDEHGRLLAHDLIHLVGNEEKQAEGRKRLAELITEHSIALIAIGNGRACRPSEQLVAELLSDELKEHDAHYVVVNEAGASVYSTSSIGREELPDLDATHRSAVSIGRRLQDPLSELVKIDP
;
A
#
# COMPACT_ATOMS: atom_id res chain seq x y z
N MET A 1 26.10 -3.19 -18.11
CA MET A 1 25.54 -2.07 -17.34
C MET A 1 26.46 -1.87 -16.17
N GLU A 2 27.33 -0.86 -16.21
CA GLU A 2 28.11 -0.50 -15.02
C GLU A 2 27.10 -0.08 -13.94
N GLU A 3 27.01 -0.85 -12.86
CA GLU A 3 26.32 -0.40 -11.65
C GLU A 3 26.98 0.92 -11.25
N GLN A 4 26.24 2.03 -11.38
CA GLN A 4 26.69 3.32 -10.89
C GLN A 4 27.05 3.15 -9.42
N ALA A 5 28.32 3.37 -9.08
CA ALA A 5 28.81 3.24 -7.72
C ALA A 5 28.03 4.19 -6.81
N ILE A 6 27.16 3.63 -5.96
CA ILE A 6 26.33 4.40 -5.05
C ILE A 6 27.22 4.99 -3.96
N ASN A 7 27.02 6.27 -3.65
CA ASN A 7 27.69 6.85 -2.50
C ASN A 7 27.11 6.27 -1.20
N LEU A 8 27.86 5.40 -0.53
CA LEU A 8 27.46 4.72 0.71
C LEU A 8 27.65 5.58 1.97
N LYS A 9 28.39 6.70 1.90
CA LYS A 9 28.64 7.58 3.07
C LYS A 9 27.37 8.11 3.73
N PRO A 10 26.35 8.57 2.97
CA PRO A 10 25.08 9.00 3.57
C PRO A 10 24.34 7.84 4.26
N ILE A 11 24.38 6.63 3.69
CA ILE A 11 23.73 5.43 4.28
C ILE A 11 24.35 5.09 5.63
N ALA A 12 25.68 5.07 5.69
CA ALA A 12 26.44 4.86 6.92
C ALA A 12 26.05 5.87 8.02
N ARG A 13 25.95 7.16 7.66
CA ARG A 13 25.55 8.22 8.58
C ARG A 13 24.09 8.11 9.04
N GLU A 14 23.16 7.80 8.13
CA GLU A 14 21.73 7.67 8.43
C GLU A 14 21.44 6.47 9.34
N LEU A 15 22.17 5.36 9.15
CA LEU A 15 22.00 4.15 9.95
C LEU A 15 22.88 4.11 11.21
N GLY A 16 23.84 5.03 11.35
CA GLY A 16 24.82 4.99 12.44
C GLY A 16 25.75 3.78 12.38
N ILE A 17 26.04 3.28 11.17
CA ILE A 17 26.89 2.11 10.93
C ILE A 17 28.17 2.56 10.24
N ASP A 18 29.31 1.95 10.59
CA ASP A 18 30.59 2.21 9.93
C ASP A 18 30.51 1.98 8.41
N LEU A 19 31.11 2.90 7.64
CA LEU A 19 31.10 2.84 6.18
C LEU A 19 31.67 1.52 5.62
N ASP A 20 32.73 1.01 6.22
CA ASP A 20 33.36 -0.26 5.83
C ASP A 20 32.39 -1.44 5.98
N ARG A 21 31.63 -1.47 7.08
CA ARG A 21 30.62 -2.52 7.32
C ARG A 21 29.47 -2.42 6.32
N VAL A 22 29.02 -1.21 6.01
CA VAL A 22 27.99 -0.98 4.99
C VAL A 22 28.50 -1.44 3.62
N SER A 23 29.72 -1.07 3.22
CA SER A 23 30.32 -1.46 1.93
C SER A 23 30.35 -2.97 1.77
N LYS A 24 30.94 -3.68 2.74
CA LYS A 24 31.03 -5.14 2.71
C LYS A 24 29.66 -5.81 2.71
N THR A 25 28.68 -5.26 3.42
CA THR A 25 27.31 -5.78 3.41
C THR A 25 26.65 -5.59 2.04
N VAL A 26 26.85 -4.44 1.40
CA VAL A 26 26.34 -4.17 0.04
C VAL A 26 26.96 -5.10 -0.99
N GLU A 27 28.28 -5.30 -0.96
CA GLU A 27 28.97 -6.25 -1.84
C GLU A 27 28.40 -7.67 -1.73
N LEU A 28 28.12 -8.12 -0.50
CA LEU A 28 27.50 -9.43 -0.28
C LEU A 28 26.07 -9.49 -0.82
N LEU A 29 25.27 -8.44 -0.62
CA LEU A 29 23.89 -8.36 -1.13
C LEU A 29 23.87 -8.33 -2.67
N ASP A 30 24.78 -7.60 -3.30
CA ASP A 30 24.90 -7.48 -4.75
C ASP A 30 25.41 -8.76 -5.40
N ALA A 31 26.24 -9.53 -4.69
CA ALA A 31 26.60 -10.89 -5.08
C ALA A 31 25.44 -11.91 -4.93
N GLY A 32 24.23 -11.46 -4.59
CA GLY A 32 23.03 -12.31 -4.50
C GLY A 32 22.90 -13.07 -3.18
N ASN A 33 23.70 -12.76 -2.16
CA ASN A 33 23.57 -13.42 -0.86
C ASN A 33 22.32 -12.97 -0.13
N THR A 34 21.61 -13.91 0.49
CA THR A 34 20.41 -13.61 1.28
C THR A 34 20.78 -13.08 2.66
N VAL A 35 19.88 -12.30 3.28
CA VAL A 35 20.09 -11.78 4.64
C VAL A 35 20.39 -12.91 5.64
N PRO A 36 19.65 -14.04 5.68
CA PRO A 36 19.98 -15.16 6.57
C PRO A 36 21.37 -15.75 6.31
N PHE A 37 21.80 -15.84 5.04
CA PHE A 37 23.12 -16.34 4.70
C PHE A 37 24.22 -15.40 5.22
N ILE A 38 24.05 -14.09 5.03
CA ILE A 38 25.02 -13.09 5.47
C ILE A 38 25.15 -13.12 7.00
N THR A 39 24.02 -13.05 7.72
CA THR A 39 24.00 -13.04 9.20
C THR A 39 24.65 -14.30 9.78
N ARG A 40 24.48 -15.47 9.13
CA ARG A 40 24.98 -16.75 9.64
C ARG A 40 26.41 -17.08 9.22
N TYR A 41 26.78 -16.82 7.97
CA TYR A 41 28.03 -17.32 7.37
C TYR A 41 29.01 -16.22 6.94
N ARG A 42 28.63 -14.94 7.06
CA ARG A 42 29.47 -13.79 6.70
C ARG A 42 29.51 -12.73 7.80
N ARG A 43 29.25 -13.13 9.05
CA ARG A 43 29.22 -12.26 10.22
C ARG A 43 30.53 -11.49 10.43
N GLU A 44 31.68 -12.13 10.21
CA GLU A 44 32.98 -11.47 10.35
C GLU A 44 33.20 -10.40 9.27
N VAL A 45 32.75 -10.68 8.05
CA VAL A 45 32.86 -9.77 6.91
C VAL A 45 32.01 -8.51 7.13
N THR A 46 30.81 -8.64 7.69
CA THR A 46 29.96 -7.48 8.00
C THR A 46 30.32 -6.78 9.31
N GLY A 47 31.30 -7.27 10.07
CA GLY A 47 31.63 -6.71 11.39
C GLY A 47 30.54 -6.98 12.44
N GLY A 48 29.79 -8.06 12.29
CA GLY A 48 28.83 -8.52 13.28
C GLY A 48 27.43 -7.93 13.18
N LEU A 49 27.06 -7.33 12.03
CA LEU A 49 25.71 -6.79 11.83
C LEU A 49 24.63 -7.88 11.96
N ASP A 50 23.54 -7.53 12.62
CA ASP A 50 22.37 -8.40 12.74
C ASP A 50 21.45 -8.33 11.53
N GLU A 51 20.45 -9.22 11.49
CA GLU A 51 19.45 -9.29 10.43
C GLU A 51 18.66 -8.00 10.22
N GLN A 52 18.37 -7.24 11.28
CA GLN A 52 17.60 -5.99 11.16
C GLN A 52 18.47 -4.88 10.56
N GLN A 53 19.74 -4.81 10.96
CA GLN A 53 20.70 -3.86 10.42
C GLN A 53 21.00 -4.14 8.94
N ILE A 54 21.21 -5.40 8.56
CA ILE A 54 21.43 -5.78 7.16
C ILE A 54 20.20 -5.45 6.31
N GLU A 55 18.99 -5.70 6.81
CA GLU A 55 17.74 -5.35 6.13
C GLU A 55 17.59 -3.83 5.96
N ALA A 56 17.94 -3.05 6.98
CA ALA A 56 17.94 -1.59 6.90
C ALA A 56 18.94 -1.05 5.87
N VAL A 57 20.14 -1.65 5.77
CA VAL A 57 21.12 -1.36 4.72
C VAL A 57 20.52 -1.66 3.35
N ARG A 58 19.95 -2.87 3.15
CA ARG A 58 19.31 -3.27 1.90
C ARG A 58 18.24 -2.28 1.45
N ALA A 59 17.34 -1.90 2.35
CA ALA A 59 16.26 -0.96 2.06
C ALA A 59 16.77 0.43 1.67
N GLN A 60 17.76 0.98 2.39
CA GLN A 60 18.34 2.29 2.05
C GLN A 60 19.11 2.29 0.73
N VAL A 61 19.84 1.21 0.45
CA VAL A 61 20.56 1.03 -0.82
C VAL A 61 19.58 0.97 -1.98
N GLN A 62 18.53 0.16 -1.88
CA GLN A 62 17.48 0.07 -2.89
C GLN A 62 16.79 1.43 -3.13
N ARG A 63 16.45 2.15 -2.06
CA ARG A 63 15.85 3.49 -2.16
C ARG A 63 16.75 4.47 -2.92
N ARG A 64 18.06 4.44 -2.67
CA ARG A 64 19.04 5.29 -3.37
C ARG A 64 19.24 4.86 -4.81
N ARG A 65 19.30 3.55 -5.09
CA ARG A 65 19.31 3.02 -6.46
C ARG A 65 18.13 3.54 -7.27
N GLN A 66 16.91 3.44 -6.73
CA GLN A 66 15.71 3.93 -7.38
C GLN A 66 15.76 5.44 -7.65
N LEU A 67 16.30 6.22 -6.71
CA LEU A 67 16.50 7.66 -6.89
C LEU A 67 17.50 7.95 -8.01
N ASP A 68 18.64 7.27 -8.02
CA ASP A 68 19.73 7.47 -8.99
C ASP A 68 19.32 7.00 -10.39
N GLU A 69 18.67 5.85 -10.49
CA GLU A 69 18.08 5.33 -11.73
C GLU A 69 17.08 6.32 -12.31
N ARG A 70 16.16 6.83 -11.46
CA ARG A 70 15.16 7.79 -11.89
C ARG A 70 15.79 9.12 -12.32
N ARG A 71 16.80 9.60 -11.59
CA ARG A 71 17.58 10.79 -11.97
C ARG A 71 18.24 10.61 -13.33
N GLY A 72 18.91 9.47 -13.55
CA GLY A 72 19.54 9.14 -14.82
C GLY A 72 18.54 9.09 -15.98
N ALA A 73 17.36 8.50 -15.77
CA ALA A 73 16.30 8.47 -16.78
C ALA A 73 15.80 9.88 -17.15
N ILE A 74 15.64 10.76 -16.16
CA ILE A 74 15.24 12.16 -16.37
C ILE A 74 16.33 12.92 -17.13
N LEU A 75 17.60 12.80 -16.72
CA LEU A 75 18.73 13.44 -17.41
C LEU A 75 18.80 13.04 -18.88
N ARG A 76 18.71 11.73 -19.18
CA ARG A 76 18.69 11.24 -20.58
C ARG A 76 17.51 11.79 -21.38
N SER A 77 16.33 11.88 -20.78
CA SER A 77 15.15 12.46 -21.43
C SER A 77 15.38 13.95 -21.77
N LEU A 78 15.94 14.72 -20.84
CA LEU A 78 16.21 16.15 -21.02
C LEU A 78 17.33 16.42 -22.04
N GLU A 79 18.37 15.58 -22.05
CA GLU A 79 19.44 15.62 -23.06
C GLU A 79 18.87 15.32 -24.45
N GLY A 80 18.03 14.29 -24.59
CA GLY A 80 17.37 13.97 -25.85
C GLY A 80 16.44 15.08 -26.38
N GLN A 81 15.89 15.91 -25.48
CA GLN A 81 15.07 17.07 -25.83
C GLN A 81 15.87 18.37 -26.05
N ASN A 82 17.20 18.35 -25.85
CA ASN A 82 18.05 19.55 -25.82
C ASN A 82 17.55 20.63 -24.83
N LYS A 83 16.98 20.21 -23.69
CA LYS A 83 16.44 21.09 -22.65
C LYS A 83 17.25 21.07 -21.35
N LEU A 84 18.34 20.30 -21.30
CA LEU A 84 19.19 20.22 -20.11
C LEU A 84 20.13 21.43 -20.03
N THR A 85 19.85 22.35 -19.12
CA THR A 85 20.76 23.44 -18.74
C THR A 85 21.69 23.00 -17.61
N ASP A 86 22.83 23.68 -17.43
CA ASP A 86 23.76 23.40 -16.33
C ASP A 86 23.12 23.63 -14.95
N GLU A 87 22.24 24.63 -14.85
CA GLU A 87 21.46 24.90 -13.64
C GLU A 87 20.48 23.76 -13.34
N LEU A 88 19.70 23.31 -14.32
CA LEU A 88 18.77 22.19 -14.16
C LEU A 88 19.51 20.88 -13.83
N ARG A 89 20.68 20.66 -14.45
CA ARG A 89 21.55 19.53 -14.12
C ARG A 89 21.98 19.57 -12.65
N SER A 90 22.42 20.73 -12.16
CA SER A 90 22.79 20.92 -10.75
C SER A 90 21.61 20.66 -9.80
N GLN A 91 20.42 21.19 -10.13
CA GLN A 91 19.20 20.97 -9.35
C GLN A 91 18.84 19.48 -9.27
N LEU A 92 18.85 18.76 -10.40
CA LEU A 92 18.56 17.33 -10.46
C LEU A 92 19.59 16.49 -9.67
N GLN A 93 20.87 16.86 -9.71
CA GLN A 93 21.92 16.22 -8.92
C GLN A 93 21.72 16.43 -7.42
N SER A 94 21.28 17.62 -7.02
CA SER A 94 21.03 17.97 -5.60
C SER A 94 19.72 17.41 -5.03
N ALA A 95 18.81 16.95 -5.89
CA ALA A 95 17.50 16.43 -5.48
C ALA A 95 17.62 15.21 -4.55
N LYS A 96 16.93 15.29 -3.40
CA LYS A 96 17.00 14.31 -2.30
C LYS A 96 15.89 13.27 -2.33
N SER A 97 14.91 13.43 -3.22
CA SER A 97 13.78 12.51 -3.34
C SER A 97 13.30 12.39 -4.77
N VAL A 98 12.67 11.25 -5.07
CA VAL A 98 12.02 11.01 -6.37
C VAL A 98 10.96 12.07 -6.63
N GLN A 99 10.27 12.53 -5.58
CA GLN A 99 9.29 13.61 -5.67
C GLN A 99 9.90 14.92 -6.18
N GLN A 100 11.06 15.33 -5.67
CA GLN A 100 11.75 16.54 -6.15
C GLN A 100 12.21 16.39 -7.60
N LEU A 101 12.69 15.20 -7.98
CA LEU A 101 13.03 14.90 -9.37
C LEU A 101 11.82 14.99 -10.30
N GLU A 102 10.68 14.44 -9.89
CA GLU A 102 9.44 14.53 -10.67
C GLU A 102 8.96 15.97 -10.83
N ASP A 103 9.06 16.79 -9.79
CA ASP A 103 8.67 18.20 -9.86
C ASP A 103 9.56 18.98 -10.85
N LEU A 104 10.88 18.76 -10.81
CA LEU A 104 11.83 19.37 -11.76
C LEU A 104 11.62 18.89 -13.20
N TYR A 105 11.21 17.63 -13.37
CA TYR A 105 10.97 17.04 -14.69
C TYR A 105 9.60 17.37 -15.27
N LEU A 106 8.63 17.76 -14.43
CA LEU A 106 7.23 17.95 -14.81
C LEU A 106 7.03 18.86 -16.05
N PRO A 107 7.73 20.01 -16.19
CA PRO A 107 7.59 20.89 -17.36
C PRO A 107 8.01 20.25 -18.69
N TYR A 108 8.86 19.22 -18.64
CA TYR A 108 9.47 18.56 -19.81
C TYR A 108 8.85 17.20 -20.11
N LYS A 109 7.88 16.79 -19.30
CA LYS A 109 7.18 15.52 -19.48
C LYS A 109 6.24 15.67 -20.69
N PRO A 110 6.30 14.77 -21.69
CA PRO A 110 5.38 14.82 -22.82
C PRO A 110 3.93 14.74 -22.34
N LYS A 111 3.08 15.68 -22.76
CA LYS A 111 1.65 15.65 -22.49
C LYS A 111 0.91 15.40 -23.81
N ARG A 112 -0.34 14.97 -23.69
CA ARG A 112 -1.23 14.78 -24.83
C ARG A 112 -2.42 15.70 -24.62
N GLN A 113 -2.61 16.65 -25.53
CA GLN A 113 -3.83 17.43 -25.70
C GLN A 113 -4.20 18.34 -24.52
N SER A 114 -3.21 19.02 -23.91
CA SER A 114 -3.53 20.07 -22.92
C SER A 114 -4.02 21.36 -23.59
N LEU A 115 -4.82 22.18 -22.87
CA LEU A 115 -5.24 23.50 -23.37
C LEU A 115 -4.02 24.41 -23.64
N ALA A 116 -2.95 24.26 -22.85
CA ALA A 116 -1.70 24.97 -23.06
C ALA A 116 -0.95 24.46 -24.29
N GLU A 117 -0.91 23.14 -24.54
CA GLU A 117 -0.34 22.58 -25.78
C GLU A 117 -1.08 23.09 -27.02
N LYS A 118 -2.42 23.06 -26.99
CA LYS A 118 -3.23 23.63 -28.07
C LYS A 118 -2.91 25.11 -28.28
N ALA A 119 -2.82 25.91 -27.22
CA ALA A 119 -2.44 27.32 -27.35
C ALA A 119 -1.01 27.53 -27.89
N ARG A 120 -0.06 26.63 -27.57
CA ARG A 120 1.29 26.65 -28.15
C ARG A 120 1.27 26.32 -29.65
N GLU A 121 0.49 25.34 -30.08
CA GLU A 121 0.27 25.00 -31.50
C GLU A 121 -0.38 26.16 -32.27
N GLN A 122 -1.25 26.91 -31.60
CA GLN A 122 -1.85 28.14 -32.12
C GLN A 122 -0.85 29.30 -32.25
N GLY A 123 0.36 29.18 -31.71
CA GLY A 123 1.41 30.19 -31.77
C GLY A 123 1.32 31.26 -30.67
N LEU A 124 0.60 31.00 -29.57
CA LEU A 124 0.38 31.96 -28.48
C LEU A 124 1.49 31.94 -27.41
N ALA A 125 2.51 31.10 -27.55
CA ALA A 125 3.63 31.02 -26.61
C ALA A 125 4.42 32.33 -26.47
N PRO A 126 4.74 33.07 -27.55
CA PRO A 126 5.42 34.36 -27.43
C PRO A 126 4.59 35.39 -26.64
N LEU A 127 3.26 35.44 -26.86
CA LEU A 127 2.36 36.33 -26.13
C LEU A 127 2.40 36.05 -24.62
N ALA A 128 2.39 34.78 -24.22
CA ALA A 128 2.49 34.40 -22.81
C ALA A 128 3.84 34.81 -22.18
N GLU A 129 4.95 34.68 -22.90
CA GLU A 129 6.27 35.11 -22.42
C GLU A 129 6.38 36.63 -22.31
N GLU A 130 5.86 37.37 -23.28
CA GLU A 130 5.85 38.84 -23.27
C GLU A 130 5.01 39.39 -22.10
N ILE A 131 3.87 38.76 -21.81
CA ILE A 131 3.02 39.09 -20.65
C ILE A 131 3.79 38.88 -19.34
N LEU A 132 4.52 37.77 -19.20
CA LEU A 132 5.22 37.42 -17.97
C LEU A 132 6.48 38.26 -17.74
N SER A 133 7.15 38.69 -18.81
CA SER A 133 8.41 39.44 -18.77
C SER A 133 8.22 40.95 -18.72
N GLU A 134 6.98 41.44 -18.59
CA GLU A 134 6.64 42.87 -18.68
C GLU A 134 7.24 43.54 -19.93
N SER A 135 7.15 42.86 -21.08
CA SER A 135 7.68 43.41 -22.33
C SER A 135 6.97 44.72 -22.68
N LYS A 136 7.71 45.70 -23.19
CA LYS A 136 7.14 46.97 -23.70
C LYS A 136 6.10 46.75 -24.80
N SER A 137 6.18 45.64 -25.54
CA SER A 137 5.17 45.26 -26.53
C SER A 137 3.79 45.02 -25.92
N CYS A 138 3.69 44.76 -24.62
CA CYS A 138 2.46 44.52 -23.89
C CYS A 138 1.89 45.78 -23.23
N GLU A 139 2.46 46.98 -23.45
CA GLU A 139 1.92 48.24 -22.91
C GLU A 139 0.43 48.41 -23.24
N ASN A 140 0.00 47.98 -24.42
CA ASN A 140 -1.41 47.79 -24.75
C ASN A 140 -1.69 46.32 -25.07
N LEU A 141 -2.20 45.60 -24.07
CA LEU A 141 -2.40 44.16 -24.14
C LEU A 141 -3.40 43.73 -25.22
N ASP A 142 -4.48 44.50 -25.39
CA ASP A 142 -5.52 44.21 -26.39
C ASP A 142 -4.98 44.38 -27.82
N GLN A 143 -4.17 45.41 -28.05
CA GLN A 143 -3.49 45.60 -29.34
C GLN A 143 -2.49 44.48 -29.60
N ARG A 144 -1.68 44.13 -28.60
CA ARG A 144 -0.69 43.07 -28.76
C ARG A 144 -1.35 41.72 -29.00
N ALA A 145 -2.46 41.43 -28.32
CA ALA A 145 -3.22 40.20 -28.53
C ALA A 145 -3.85 40.13 -29.94
N ALA A 146 -4.20 41.28 -30.54
CA ALA A 146 -4.71 41.34 -31.91
C ALA A 146 -3.69 40.85 -32.95
N ASP A 147 -2.39 41.04 -32.70
CA ASP A 147 -1.31 40.54 -33.58
C ASP A 147 -1.26 39.01 -33.67
N PHE A 148 -1.89 38.31 -32.72
CA PHE A 148 -1.94 36.85 -32.65
C PHE A 148 -3.26 36.26 -33.19
N ILE A 149 -4.16 37.08 -33.73
CA ILE A 149 -5.39 36.62 -34.37
C ILE A 149 -5.03 35.80 -35.63
N ASN A 150 -5.52 34.58 -35.67
CA ASN A 150 -5.25 33.65 -36.76
C ASN A 150 -6.40 32.64 -36.86
N GLU A 151 -7.34 32.89 -37.78
CA GLU A 151 -8.51 32.02 -37.98
C GLU A 151 -8.13 30.60 -38.40
N ASP A 152 -7.08 30.43 -39.22
CA ASP A 152 -6.58 29.12 -39.66
C ASP A 152 -6.08 28.27 -38.50
N LYS A 153 -5.55 28.92 -37.45
CA LYS A 153 -5.15 28.29 -36.19
C LYS A 153 -6.27 28.29 -35.15
N GLY A 154 -7.46 28.80 -35.46
CA GLY A 154 -8.62 28.83 -34.57
C GLY A 154 -8.56 29.89 -33.46
N VAL A 155 -7.77 30.95 -33.65
CA VAL A 155 -7.73 32.14 -32.78
C VAL A 155 -8.54 33.24 -33.44
N LYS A 156 -9.81 33.41 -33.01
CA LYS A 156 -10.81 34.24 -33.72
C LYS A 156 -10.76 35.73 -33.35
N ASP A 157 -10.32 36.02 -32.13
CA ASP A 157 -10.27 37.37 -31.58
C ASP A 157 -9.16 37.51 -30.53
N ALA A 158 -8.87 38.75 -30.13
CA ALA A 158 -7.86 39.05 -29.11
C ALA A 158 -8.19 38.38 -27.76
N ALA A 159 -9.47 38.25 -27.41
CA ALA A 159 -9.89 37.58 -26.17
C ALA A 159 -9.50 36.09 -26.18
N THR A 160 -9.68 35.39 -27.31
CA THR A 160 -9.27 33.99 -27.49
C THR A 160 -7.75 33.86 -27.38
N ALA A 161 -6.99 34.81 -27.93
CA ALA A 161 -5.53 34.84 -27.82
C ALA A 161 -5.09 34.99 -26.34
N LEU A 162 -5.71 35.89 -25.59
CA LEU A 162 -5.43 36.10 -24.16
C LEU A 162 -5.79 34.89 -23.31
N VAL A 163 -6.93 34.24 -23.56
CA VAL A 163 -7.32 33.00 -22.87
C VAL A 163 -6.32 31.88 -23.16
N GLY A 164 -5.89 31.73 -24.42
CA GLY A 164 -4.89 30.74 -24.81
C GLY A 164 -3.53 31.01 -24.15
N ALA A 165 -3.06 32.25 -24.14
CA ALA A 165 -1.86 32.66 -23.40
C ALA A 165 -2.01 32.38 -21.89
N GLY A 166 -3.18 32.65 -21.33
CA GLY A 166 -3.52 32.35 -19.94
C GLY A 166 -3.44 30.86 -19.60
N HIS A 167 -3.86 29.97 -20.51
CA HIS A 167 -3.69 28.53 -20.31
C HIS A 167 -2.22 28.11 -20.27
N ILE A 168 -1.36 28.72 -21.10
CA ILE A 168 0.09 28.47 -21.09
C ILE A 168 0.69 28.91 -19.76
N LEU A 169 0.33 30.11 -19.29
CA LEU A 169 0.77 30.65 -18.00
C LEU A 169 0.29 29.78 -16.83
N ALA A 170 -0.99 29.39 -16.83
CA ALA A 170 -1.56 28.56 -15.79
C ALA A 170 -0.85 27.20 -15.68
N GLU A 171 -0.51 26.58 -16.82
CA GLU A 171 0.29 25.35 -16.83
C GLU A 171 1.69 25.60 -16.24
N ARG A 172 2.39 26.63 -16.71
CA ARG A 172 3.73 26.99 -16.22
C ARG A 172 3.76 27.21 -14.70
N PHE A 173 2.80 27.94 -14.15
CA PHE A 173 2.71 28.18 -12.71
C PHE A 173 2.47 26.88 -11.92
N SER A 174 1.58 26.01 -12.40
CA SER A 174 1.24 24.74 -11.70
C SER A 174 2.42 23.77 -11.60
N GLU A 175 3.40 23.95 -12.47
CA GLU A 175 4.58 23.10 -12.62
C GLU A 175 5.84 23.69 -11.97
N SER A 176 5.76 24.91 -11.42
CA SER A 176 6.86 25.48 -10.63
C SER A 176 7.15 24.62 -9.39
N PRO A 177 8.40 24.15 -9.22
CA PRO A 177 8.82 23.44 -8.01
C PRO A 177 8.59 24.24 -6.72
N GLU A 178 8.82 25.56 -6.76
CA GLU A 178 8.66 26.49 -5.64
C GLU A 178 7.20 26.53 -5.18
N LEU A 179 6.28 26.74 -6.13
CA LEU A 179 4.85 26.79 -5.83
C LEU A 179 4.34 25.45 -5.31
N ARG A 180 4.74 24.34 -5.96
CA ARG A 180 4.35 22.99 -5.55
C ARG A 180 4.83 22.67 -4.13
N SER A 181 6.04 23.13 -3.77
CA SER A 181 6.58 22.98 -2.41
C SER A 181 5.78 23.78 -1.38
N ALA A 182 5.49 25.05 -1.66
CA ALA A 182 4.68 25.91 -0.79
C ALA A 182 3.25 25.38 -0.63
N ALA A 183 2.59 25.03 -1.74
CA ALA A 183 1.25 24.48 -1.74
C ALA A 183 1.16 23.14 -0.99
N ARG A 184 2.16 22.26 -1.11
CA ARG A 184 2.20 21.01 -0.31
C ARG A 184 2.28 21.27 1.19
N LYS A 185 3.04 22.28 1.60
CA LYS A 185 3.11 22.65 3.01
C LYS A 185 1.71 23.04 3.50
N ILE A 186 1.01 23.88 2.75
CA ILE A 186 -0.37 24.29 3.08
C ILE A 186 -1.31 23.07 3.10
N VAL A 187 -1.32 22.24 2.06
CA VAL A 187 -2.16 21.02 1.99
C VAL A 187 -1.87 20.08 3.16
N ARG A 188 -0.61 19.90 3.56
CA ARG A 188 -0.27 19.07 4.71
C ARG A 188 -0.78 19.66 6.02
N ASP A 189 -0.70 20.99 6.16
CA ASP A 189 -0.98 21.68 7.42
C ASP A 189 -2.48 21.96 7.60
N THR A 190 -3.24 22.19 6.52
CA THR A 190 -4.69 22.51 6.55
C THR A 190 -5.58 21.44 5.94
N GLY A 191 -5.01 20.47 5.23
CA GLY A 191 -5.77 19.48 4.47
C GLY A 191 -6.62 18.55 5.33
N CYS A 192 -7.82 18.26 4.85
CA CYS A 192 -8.76 17.30 5.40
C CYS A 192 -9.11 16.22 4.36
N LEU A 193 -9.18 14.97 4.81
CA LEU A 193 -9.82 13.90 4.07
C LEU A 193 -11.33 14.03 4.27
N VAL A 194 -12.08 14.10 3.19
CA VAL A 194 -13.54 14.21 3.19
C VAL A 194 -14.14 13.01 2.48
N SER A 195 -15.14 12.40 3.09
CA SER A 195 -15.89 11.28 2.51
C SER A 195 -17.38 11.54 2.63
N LYS A 196 -18.10 11.34 1.52
CA LYS A 196 -19.54 11.54 1.40
C LYS A 196 -20.23 10.32 0.79
N ARG A 197 -21.48 10.06 1.20
CA ARG A 197 -22.34 9.03 0.60
C ARG A 197 -22.51 9.26 -0.91
N VAL A 198 -22.46 8.17 -1.69
CA VAL A 198 -22.87 8.17 -3.10
C VAL A 198 -24.41 8.13 -3.20
N GLU A 199 -24.98 8.94 -4.09
CA GLU A 199 -26.42 8.95 -4.37
C GLU A 199 -26.91 7.57 -4.85
N GLY A 200 -28.08 7.13 -4.37
CA GLY A 200 -28.67 5.83 -4.74
C GLY A 200 -28.06 4.61 -4.02
N LEU A 201 -27.18 4.78 -3.03
CA LEU A 201 -26.65 3.67 -2.24
C LEU A 201 -27.76 3.00 -1.40
N SER A 202 -27.87 1.67 -1.43
CA SER A 202 -28.86 0.93 -0.64
C SER A 202 -28.55 0.96 0.86
N GLU A 203 -29.58 0.92 1.71
CA GLU A 203 -29.44 0.99 3.17
C GLU A 203 -28.56 -0.14 3.77
N LYS A 204 -28.64 -1.35 3.20
CA LYS A 204 -27.78 -2.47 3.62
C LYS A 204 -26.29 -2.17 3.40
N ARG A 205 -25.95 -1.50 2.30
CA ARG A 205 -24.56 -1.12 1.98
C ARG A 205 -24.14 0.12 2.76
N ALA A 206 -25.04 1.07 2.96
CA ALA A 206 -24.81 2.25 3.78
C ALA A 206 -24.46 1.87 5.23
N ALA A 207 -25.12 0.85 5.80
CA ALA A 207 -24.87 0.36 7.15
C ALA A 207 -23.41 -0.12 7.36
N VAL A 208 -22.76 -0.67 6.33
CA VAL A 208 -21.37 -1.14 6.39
C VAL A 208 -20.39 0.03 6.52
N PHE A 209 -20.69 1.17 5.92
CA PHE A 209 -19.82 2.35 5.89
C PHE A 209 -20.39 3.53 6.70
N LYS A 210 -21.30 3.27 7.64
CA LYS A 210 -22.07 4.29 8.37
C LYS A 210 -21.20 5.40 8.98
N ASP A 211 -20.02 5.05 9.50
CA ASP A 211 -19.09 5.97 10.15
C ASP A 211 -18.35 6.88 9.16
N PHE A 212 -18.48 6.62 7.85
CA PHE A 212 -17.76 7.30 6.77
C PHE A 212 -18.69 7.97 5.73
N LEU A 213 -20.01 7.94 5.94
CA LEU A 213 -20.99 8.53 5.02
C LEU A 213 -20.98 10.07 5.03
N ASP A 214 -20.59 10.66 6.15
CA ASP A 214 -20.29 12.09 6.29
C ASP A 214 -19.10 12.23 7.24
N TYR A 215 -17.90 12.19 6.66
CA TYR A 215 -16.65 12.14 7.42
C TYR A 215 -15.71 13.24 6.96
N ARG A 216 -15.12 13.94 7.93
CA ARG A 216 -14.11 14.97 7.72
C ARG A 216 -13.06 14.89 8.81
N GLU A 217 -11.82 14.61 8.43
CA GLU A 217 -10.71 14.56 9.38
C GLU A 217 -9.41 15.10 8.77
N LYS A 218 -8.62 15.81 9.57
CA LYS A 218 -7.32 16.36 9.15
C LYS A 218 -6.39 15.25 8.67
N LEU A 219 -5.71 15.45 7.54
CA LEU A 219 -4.83 14.43 6.91
C LEU A 219 -3.80 13.86 7.90
N SER A 220 -3.24 14.68 8.77
CA SER A 220 -2.23 14.26 9.76
C SER A 220 -2.77 13.37 10.88
N ARG A 221 -4.09 13.34 11.08
CA ARG A 221 -4.76 12.60 12.18
C ARG A 221 -5.45 11.32 11.71
N VAL A 222 -5.75 11.20 10.41
CA VAL A 222 -6.43 10.01 9.86
C VAL A 222 -5.67 8.73 10.20
N PRO A 223 -6.26 7.82 10.99
CA PRO A 223 -5.68 6.52 11.27
C PRO A 223 -5.57 5.64 10.02
N THR A 224 -4.59 4.73 10.02
CA THR A 224 -4.33 3.80 8.90
C THR A 224 -5.53 2.91 8.59
N HIS A 225 -6.16 2.31 9.61
CA HIS A 225 -7.35 1.47 9.42
C HIS A 225 -8.55 2.23 8.82
N ARG A 226 -8.75 3.51 9.17
CA ARG A 226 -9.81 4.35 8.58
C ARG A 226 -9.51 4.67 7.12
N THR A 227 -8.25 4.95 6.80
CA THR A 227 -7.81 5.15 5.40
C THR A 227 -8.17 3.94 4.55
N LEU A 228 -7.88 2.72 5.02
CA LEU A 228 -8.21 1.49 4.30
C LEU A 228 -9.73 1.27 4.18
N ALA A 229 -10.50 1.56 5.24
CA ALA A 229 -11.96 1.45 5.21
C ALA A 229 -12.59 2.42 4.20
N ILE A 230 -12.11 3.67 4.16
CA ILE A 230 -12.55 4.70 3.22
C ILE A 230 -12.17 4.29 1.78
N ASN A 231 -10.92 3.86 1.56
CA ASN A 231 -10.47 3.36 0.24
C ASN A 231 -11.33 2.17 -0.24
N ARG A 232 -11.69 1.27 0.67
CA ARG A 232 -12.61 0.16 0.37
C ARG A 232 -13.99 0.67 -0.02
N GLY A 233 -14.55 1.63 0.72
CA GLY A 233 -15.85 2.22 0.42
C GLY A 233 -15.87 2.95 -0.93
N GLU A 234 -14.78 3.64 -1.28
CA GLU A 234 -14.59 4.27 -2.59
C GLU A 234 -14.54 3.22 -3.72
N ARG A 235 -13.72 2.17 -3.57
CA ARG A 235 -13.61 1.07 -4.55
C ARG A 235 -14.94 0.33 -4.75
N GLU A 236 -15.71 0.17 -3.68
CA GLU A 236 -17.05 -0.42 -3.74
C GLU A 236 -18.11 0.57 -4.25
N LYS A 237 -17.77 1.82 -4.57
CA LYS A 237 -18.69 2.88 -5.00
C LYS A 237 -19.78 3.20 -3.96
N ALA A 238 -19.46 3.08 -2.68
CA ALA A 238 -20.31 3.50 -1.57
C ALA A 238 -20.00 4.93 -1.10
N LEU A 239 -18.75 5.37 -1.28
CA LEU A 239 -18.25 6.67 -0.83
C LEU A 239 -17.63 7.46 -1.98
N ASN A 240 -17.87 8.77 -2.00
CA ASN A 240 -17.12 9.76 -2.77
C ASN A 240 -16.07 10.36 -1.85
N VAL A 241 -14.79 10.25 -2.21
CA VAL A 241 -13.68 10.66 -1.35
C VAL A 241 -12.89 11.78 -2.02
N SER A 242 -12.64 12.85 -1.28
CA SER A 242 -11.86 14.00 -1.73
C SER A 242 -10.88 14.43 -0.65
N VAL A 243 -9.92 15.27 -1.04
CA VAL A 243 -9.11 16.05 -0.12
C VAL A 243 -9.47 17.50 -0.34
N GLU A 244 -9.63 18.23 0.76
CA GLU A 244 -9.89 19.66 0.76
C GLU A 244 -8.80 20.34 1.60
N CYS A 245 -8.36 21.53 1.22
CA CYS A 245 -7.46 22.35 2.02
C CYS A 245 -7.92 23.81 2.01
N ASP A 246 -7.18 24.66 2.71
CA ASP A 246 -7.30 26.11 2.57
C ASP A 246 -6.79 26.55 1.19
N ALA A 247 -7.69 26.63 0.21
CA ALA A 247 -7.37 27.00 -1.16
C ALA A 247 -6.96 28.48 -1.26
N ASP A 248 -7.54 29.36 -0.44
CA ASP A 248 -7.23 30.78 -0.42
C ASP A 248 -5.79 31.03 0.03
N ALA A 249 -5.31 30.28 1.03
CA ALA A 249 -3.90 30.31 1.42
C ALA A 249 -2.96 29.88 0.28
N VAL A 250 -3.34 28.86 -0.51
CA VAL A 250 -2.54 28.44 -1.68
C VAL A 250 -2.56 29.52 -2.76
N HIS A 251 -3.70 30.15 -3.01
CA HIS A 251 -3.82 31.29 -3.93
C HIS A 251 -2.94 32.46 -3.51
N ALA A 252 -2.98 32.84 -2.22
CA ALA A 252 -2.17 33.93 -1.69
C ALA A 252 -0.67 33.66 -1.88
N ALA A 253 -0.21 32.44 -1.58
CA ALA A 253 1.18 32.05 -1.79
C ALA A 253 1.59 32.06 -3.27
N ALA A 254 0.66 31.70 -4.17
CA ALA A 254 0.91 31.75 -5.61
C ALA A 254 1.06 33.20 -6.11
N ILE A 255 0.22 34.11 -5.65
CA ILE A 255 0.30 35.54 -5.99
C ILE A 255 1.61 36.13 -5.48
N GLU A 256 1.98 35.86 -4.22
CA GLU A 256 3.22 36.34 -3.61
C GLU A 256 4.47 35.90 -4.39
N LEU A 257 4.46 34.68 -4.95
CA LEU A 257 5.60 34.14 -5.69
C LEU A 257 5.74 34.67 -7.12
N PHE A 258 4.64 34.97 -7.81
CA PHE A 258 4.66 35.23 -9.26
C PHE A 258 4.15 36.61 -9.70
N VAL A 259 3.54 37.39 -8.81
CA VAL A 259 2.91 38.67 -9.18
C VAL A 259 3.61 39.82 -8.46
N PRO A 260 4.57 40.48 -9.10
CA PRO A 260 5.16 41.70 -8.57
C PRO A 260 4.08 42.77 -8.34
N PRO A 261 4.11 43.53 -7.22
CA PRO A 261 3.09 44.55 -6.92
C PRO A 261 2.95 45.67 -7.97
N ALA A 262 3.95 45.89 -8.82
CA ALA A 262 3.95 46.92 -9.86
C ALA A 262 3.76 46.37 -11.28
N HIS A 263 3.45 45.08 -11.43
CA HIS A 263 3.30 44.44 -12.73
C HIS A 263 2.09 44.99 -13.49
N GLN A 264 2.29 45.45 -14.72
CA GLN A 264 1.26 46.13 -15.52
C GLN A 264 -0.03 45.30 -15.72
N HIS A 265 0.11 43.98 -15.86
CA HIS A 265 -1.00 43.03 -16.06
C HIS A 265 -1.36 42.19 -14.83
N GLN A 266 -1.27 42.76 -13.63
CA GLN A 266 -1.52 42.07 -12.36
C GLN A 266 -2.85 41.28 -12.33
N ASP A 267 -3.95 41.87 -12.81
CA ASP A 267 -5.27 41.23 -12.79
C ASP A 267 -5.32 39.96 -13.64
N LEU A 268 -4.71 40.01 -14.84
CA LEU A 268 -4.63 38.86 -15.74
C LEU A 268 -3.80 37.74 -15.12
N LEU A 269 -2.62 38.06 -14.58
CA LEU A 269 -1.75 37.07 -13.93
C LEU A 269 -2.43 36.44 -12.72
N THR A 270 -3.12 37.24 -11.92
CA THR A 270 -3.89 36.76 -10.76
C THR A 270 -5.01 35.81 -11.20
N GLY A 271 -5.71 36.14 -12.29
CA GLY A 271 -6.70 35.26 -12.90
C GLY A 271 -6.10 33.92 -13.38
N CYS A 272 -4.95 33.97 -14.06
CA CYS A 272 -4.22 32.79 -14.52
C CYS A 272 -3.73 31.91 -13.37
N LEU A 273 -3.23 32.51 -12.28
CA LEU A 273 -2.81 31.80 -11.08
C LEU A 273 -3.99 31.16 -10.36
N ARG A 274 -5.15 31.83 -10.31
CA ARG A 274 -6.37 31.25 -9.73
C ARG A 274 -6.78 29.99 -10.50
N ASP A 275 -6.83 30.06 -11.83
CA ASP A 275 -7.10 28.90 -12.69
C ASP A 275 -6.05 27.80 -12.51
N SER A 276 -4.76 28.16 -12.50
CA SER A 276 -3.64 27.25 -12.26
C SER A 276 -3.81 26.44 -10.97
N VAL A 277 -4.07 27.15 -9.87
CA VAL A 277 -4.19 26.55 -8.54
C VAL A 277 -5.39 25.63 -8.46
N GLN A 278 -6.57 26.08 -8.94
CA GLN A 278 -7.82 25.32 -8.82
C GLN A 278 -7.88 24.12 -9.76
N ARG A 279 -7.53 24.30 -11.03
CA ARG A 279 -7.74 23.30 -12.08
C ARG A 279 -6.59 22.30 -12.18
N LEU A 280 -5.36 22.72 -11.90
CA LEU A 280 -4.16 21.92 -12.16
C LEU A 280 -3.43 21.52 -10.87
N LEU A 281 -3.07 22.50 -10.04
CA LEU A 281 -2.20 22.27 -8.88
C LEU A 281 -2.90 21.48 -7.77
N LEU A 282 -4.02 21.99 -7.24
CA LEU A 282 -4.72 21.35 -6.12
C LEU A 282 -5.17 19.91 -6.45
N PRO A 283 -5.79 19.62 -7.61
CA PRO A 283 -6.15 18.25 -7.97
C PRO A 283 -4.95 17.30 -8.07
N SER A 284 -3.78 17.81 -8.47
CA SER A 284 -2.52 17.05 -8.44
C SER A 284 -2.08 16.75 -7.00
N LEU A 285 -2.06 17.76 -6.14
CA LEU A 285 -1.63 17.63 -4.74
C LEU A 285 -2.60 16.81 -3.88
N TYR A 286 -3.90 16.85 -4.16
CA TYR A 286 -4.90 16.03 -3.50
C TYR A 286 -4.69 14.55 -3.80
N ARG A 287 -4.43 14.19 -5.06
CA ARG A 287 -4.09 12.81 -5.45
C ARG A 287 -2.79 12.34 -4.79
N GLU A 288 -1.80 13.23 -4.72
CA GLU A 288 -0.53 12.96 -4.03
C GLU A 288 -0.76 12.70 -2.53
N ALA A 289 -1.54 13.55 -1.86
CA ALA A 289 -1.87 13.40 -0.44
C ALA A 289 -2.66 12.10 -0.17
N ARG A 290 -3.63 11.76 -1.03
CA ARG A 290 -4.38 10.48 -0.96
C ARG A 290 -3.44 9.29 -1.10
N ARG A 291 -2.54 9.31 -2.09
CA ARG A 291 -1.56 8.23 -2.28
C ARG A 291 -0.67 8.06 -1.06
N LYS A 292 -0.12 9.14 -0.50
CA LYS A 292 0.69 9.10 0.72
C LYS A 292 -0.05 8.49 1.92
N LEU A 293 -1.35 8.78 2.08
CA LEU A 293 -2.16 8.15 3.12
C LEU A 293 -2.34 6.66 2.86
N SER A 294 -2.65 6.26 1.62
CA SER A 294 -2.80 4.86 1.24
C SER A 294 -1.51 4.07 1.45
N ASP A 295 -0.38 4.54 0.93
CA ASP A 295 0.93 3.88 1.07
C ASP A 295 1.26 3.65 2.55
N LYS A 296 1.11 4.70 3.38
CA LYS A 296 1.32 4.59 4.84
C LYS A 296 0.40 3.58 5.50
N ALA A 297 -0.86 3.51 5.07
CA ALA A 297 -1.84 2.61 5.65
C ALA A 297 -1.58 1.15 5.25
N GLU A 298 -1.23 0.92 3.99
CA GLU A 298 -0.86 -0.38 3.45
C GLU A 298 0.44 -0.90 4.10
N ASP A 299 1.49 -0.09 4.17
CA ASP A 299 2.75 -0.43 4.84
C ASP A 299 2.52 -0.83 6.30
N HIS A 300 1.70 -0.05 7.01
CA HIS A 300 1.37 -0.36 8.40
C HIS A 300 0.62 -1.69 8.52
N SER A 301 -0.41 -1.91 7.70
CA SER A 301 -1.16 -3.16 7.71
C SER A 301 -0.30 -4.37 7.35
N LEU A 302 0.55 -4.25 6.33
CA LEU A 302 1.52 -5.28 5.97
C LEU A 302 2.47 -5.60 7.13
N SER A 303 2.97 -4.59 7.84
CA SER A 303 3.82 -4.81 9.02
C SER A 303 3.10 -5.59 10.13
N VAL A 304 1.81 -5.34 10.33
CA VAL A 304 0.98 -6.06 11.31
C VAL A 304 0.74 -7.49 10.86
N PHE A 305 0.42 -7.71 9.59
CA PHE A 305 0.23 -9.05 9.02
C PHE A 305 1.51 -9.87 9.07
N ALA A 306 2.65 -9.30 8.67
CA ALA A 306 3.95 -9.95 8.75
C ALA A 306 4.30 -10.35 10.20
N ARG A 307 4.04 -9.47 11.18
CA ARG A 307 4.24 -9.79 12.60
C ARG A 307 3.32 -10.91 13.08
N ASN A 308 2.06 -10.91 12.66
CA ASN A 308 1.10 -11.95 13.03
C ASN A 308 1.49 -13.29 12.40
N LEU A 309 1.85 -13.31 11.12
CA LEU A 309 2.33 -14.50 10.42
C LEU A 309 3.60 -15.05 11.07
N ARG A 310 4.59 -14.19 11.39
CA ARG A 310 5.81 -14.60 12.12
C ARG A 310 5.47 -15.29 13.45
N ARG A 311 4.51 -14.76 14.20
CA ARG A 311 4.08 -15.38 15.46
C ARG A 311 3.47 -16.76 15.25
N LEU A 312 2.69 -16.95 14.18
CA LEU A 312 2.10 -18.24 13.85
C LEU A 312 3.16 -19.26 13.41
N LEU A 313 4.09 -18.86 12.55
CA LEU A 313 5.17 -19.72 12.05
C LEU A 313 6.15 -20.16 13.14
N LEU A 314 6.32 -19.35 14.19
CA LEU A 314 7.26 -19.61 15.29
C LEU A 314 6.56 -20.16 16.54
N GLN A 315 5.31 -20.63 16.43
CA GLN A 315 4.66 -21.33 17.53
C GLN A 315 5.45 -22.61 17.85
N PRO A 316 5.70 -22.92 19.15
CA PRO A 316 6.39 -24.15 19.52
C PRO A 316 5.61 -25.39 19.03
N PRO A 317 6.26 -26.34 18.35
CA PRO A 317 5.63 -27.59 17.93
C PRO A 317 5.37 -28.51 19.14
N LEU A 318 4.38 -29.40 19.02
CA LEU A 318 4.09 -30.46 19.98
C LEU A 318 4.34 -31.85 19.34
N PRO A 319 5.61 -32.22 19.10
CA PRO A 319 5.94 -33.45 18.41
C PRO A 319 5.66 -34.69 19.26
N GLY A 320 5.42 -35.83 18.61
CA GLY A 320 5.30 -37.12 19.29
C GLY A 320 3.95 -37.34 19.99
N LYS A 321 2.95 -36.50 19.71
CA LYS A 321 1.60 -36.62 20.26
C LYS A 321 0.61 -36.98 19.16
N ARG A 322 -0.27 -37.94 19.45
CA ARG A 322 -1.44 -38.24 18.62
C ARG A 322 -2.50 -37.17 18.81
N VAL A 323 -3.03 -36.66 17.70
CA VAL A 323 -3.91 -35.50 17.69
C VAL A 323 -5.25 -35.85 17.05
N LEU A 324 -6.34 -35.48 17.70
CA LEU A 324 -7.66 -35.45 17.07
C LEU A 324 -7.99 -34.00 16.71
N ALA A 325 -8.12 -33.72 15.42
CA ALA A 325 -8.45 -32.40 14.93
C ALA A 325 -9.94 -32.26 14.66
N LEU A 326 -10.51 -31.14 15.11
CA LEU A 326 -11.89 -30.73 14.88
C LEU A 326 -11.85 -29.47 14.00
N ASP A 327 -12.52 -29.54 12.85
CA ASP A 327 -12.88 -28.38 12.02
C ASP A 327 -14.36 -28.05 12.27
N PRO A 328 -14.67 -27.10 13.17
CA PRO A 328 -16.03 -26.90 13.66
C PRO A 328 -16.96 -26.33 12.59
N GLY A 329 -18.21 -26.80 12.61
CA GLY A 329 -19.25 -26.31 11.72
C GLY A 329 -20.64 -26.49 12.32
N TYR A 330 -21.54 -25.55 12.01
CA TYR A 330 -22.95 -25.64 12.37
C TYR A 330 -23.69 -26.63 11.43
N LYS A 331 -24.37 -26.11 10.40
CA LYS A 331 -25.19 -26.91 9.48
C LYS A 331 -24.42 -28.00 8.74
N ASN A 332 -23.15 -27.73 8.41
CA ASN A 332 -22.31 -28.63 7.63
C ASN A 332 -21.63 -29.71 8.49
N GLY A 333 -21.85 -29.74 9.81
CA GLY A 333 -21.17 -30.63 10.75
C GLY A 333 -19.72 -30.24 11.05
N CYS A 334 -19.17 -30.84 12.11
CA CYS A 334 -17.78 -30.76 12.54
C CYS A 334 -16.99 -31.93 11.96
N LYS A 335 -15.90 -31.65 11.24
CA LYS A 335 -15.06 -32.69 10.62
C LYS A 335 -13.99 -33.09 11.60
N LEU A 336 -13.74 -34.39 11.68
CA LEU A 336 -12.75 -34.99 12.54
C LEU A 336 -11.61 -35.59 11.70
N ALA A 337 -10.39 -35.47 12.21
CA ALA A 337 -9.23 -36.19 11.70
C ALA A 337 -8.35 -36.64 12.87
N ALA A 338 -8.25 -37.94 13.08
CA ALA A 338 -7.32 -38.56 14.03
C ALA A 338 -5.96 -38.75 13.34
N LEU A 339 -4.91 -38.21 13.94
CA LEU A 339 -3.55 -38.22 13.42
C LEU A 339 -2.60 -38.97 14.36
N ASP A 340 -1.67 -39.72 13.78
CA ASP A 340 -0.57 -40.33 14.52
C ASP A 340 0.48 -39.28 14.94
N GLU A 341 1.51 -39.71 15.66
CA GLU A 341 2.61 -38.89 16.16
C GLU A 341 3.42 -38.17 15.07
N HIS A 342 3.26 -38.59 13.81
CA HIS A 342 3.94 -38.08 12.63
C HIS A 342 2.99 -37.33 11.67
N GLY A 343 1.73 -37.12 12.05
CA GLY A 343 0.75 -36.41 11.25
C GLY A 343 0.14 -37.22 10.11
N ARG A 344 0.25 -38.56 10.14
CA ARG A 344 -0.46 -39.44 9.21
C ARG A 344 -1.90 -39.63 9.68
N LEU A 345 -2.83 -39.66 8.73
CA LEU A 345 -4.24 -39.87 9.03
C LEU A 345 -4.49 -41.31 9.47
N LEU A 346 -5.06 -41.48 10.66
CA LEU A 346 -5.51 -42.77 11.21
C LEU A 346 -6.98 -43.02 10.91
N ALA A 347 -7.82 -42.01 11.12
CA ALA A 347 -9.24 -42.04 10.87
C ALA A 347 -9.78 -40.63 10.62
N HIS A 348 -10.91 -40.52 9.94
CA HIS A 348 -11.64 -39.27 9.77
C HIS A 348 -13.13 -39.53 9.88
N ASP A 349 -13.90 -38.52 10.29
CA ASP A 349 -15.35 -38.63 10.42
C ASP A 349 -16.04 -37.26 10.33
N LEU A 350 -17.36 -37.27 10.24
CA LEU A 350 -18.22 -36.09 10.28
C LEU A 350 -19.26 -36.24 11.38
N ILE A 351 -19.20 -35.36 12.38
CA ILE A 351 -20.17 -35.35 13.48
C ILE A 351 -20.98 -34.05 13.53
N HIS A 352 -22.13 -34.07 14.19
CA HIS A 352 -22.96 -32.88 14.38
C HIS A 352 -22.96 -32.47 15.85
N LEU A 353 -22.22 -31.40 16.15
CA LEU A 353 -22.05 -30.89 17.52
C LEU A 353 -23.13 -29.88 17.94
N VAL A 354 -23.94 -29.41 17.01
CA VAL A 354 -24.98 -28.41 17.25
C VAL A 354 -26.24 -28.80 16.47
N GLY A 355 -27.41 -28.79 17.12
CA GLY A 355 -28.70 -29.05 16.46
C GLY A 355 -29.53 -30.13 17.16
N ASN A 356 -29.92 -31.18 16.43
CA ASN A 356 -30.74 -32.27 16.97
C ASN A 356 -30.01 -33.02 18.10
N GLU A 357 -30.66 -33.19 19.26
CA GLU A 357 -30.10 -33.85 20.46
C GLU A 357 -29.61 -35.28 20.20
N GLU A 358 -30.32 -36.06 19.39
CA GLU A 358 -29.93 -37.43 19.04
C GLU A 358 -28.60 -37.46 18.28
N LYS A 359 -28.44 -36.55 17.31
CA LYS A 359 -27.20 -36.41 16.53
C LYS A 359 -26.05 -35.87 17.37
N GLN A 360 -26.34 -35.02 18.37
CA GLN A 360 -25.34 -34.55 19.31
C GLN A 360 -24.84 -35.69 20.21
N ALA A 361 -25.74 -36.53 20.71
CA ALA A 361 -25.39 -37.71 21.50
C ALA A 361 -24.55 -38.71 20.69
N GLU A 362 -24.94 -38.97 19.43
CA GLU A 362 -24.16 -39.81 18.50
C GLU A 362 -22.77 -39.22 18.25
N GLY A 363 -22.68 -37.92 17.95
CA GLY A 363 -21.40 -37.23 17.74
C GLY A 363 -20.50 -37.25 18.98
N ARG A 364 -21.08 -37.08 20.18
CA ARG A 364 -20.35 -37.16 21.46
C ARG A 364 -19.78 -38.55 21.68
N LYS A 365 -20.60 -39.60 21.47
CA LYS A 365 -20.16 -40.99 21.57
C LYS A 365 -19.03 -41.28 20.57
N ARG A 366 -19.19 -40.87 19.32
CA ARG A 366 -18.18 -41.09 18.27
C ARG A 366 -16.86 -40.38 18.58
N LEU A 367 -16.93 -39.18 19.16
CA LEU A 367 -15.75 -38.44 19.61
C LEU A 367 -14.99 -39.23 20.70
N ALA A 368 -15.71 -39.76 21.68
CA ALA A 368 -15.12 -40.59 22.75
C ALA A 368 -14.48 -41.88 22.23
N GLU A 369 -15.14 -42.55 21.27
CA GLU A 369 -14.62 -43.74 20.60
C GLU A 369 -13.28 -43.44 19.91
N LEU A 370 -13.20 -42.37 19.10
CA LEU A 370 -11.97 -42.01 18.38
C LEU A 370 -10.82 -41.63 19.33
N ILE A 371 -11.13 -40.92 20.43
CA ILE A 371 -10.13 -40.56 21.44
C ILE A 371 -9.54 -41.83 22.08
N THR A 372 -10.40 -42.78 22.43
CA THR A 372 -10.01 -44.03 23.10
C THR A 372 -9.29 -44.98 22.16
N GLU A 373 -9.88 -45.25 20.98
CA GLU A 373 -9.39 -46.21 19.96
C GLU A 373 -7.98 -45.85 19.48
N HIS A 374 -7.73 -44.57 19.22
CA HIS A 374 -6.44 -44.11 18.71
C HIS A 374 -5.48 -43.63 19.80
N SER A 375 -5.87 -43.70 21.07
CA SER A 375 -5.06 -43.20 22.20
C SER A 375 -4.64 -41.73 22.00
N ILE A 376 -5.62 -40.88 21.70
CA ILE A 376 -5.40 -39.46 21.44
C ILE A 376 -4.96 -38.75 22.71
N ALA A 377 -3.87 -37.98 22.63
CA ALA A 377 -3.36 -37.19 23.75
C ALA A 377 -3.77 -35.71 23.64
N LEU A 378 -4.02 -35.21 22.43
CA LEU A 378 -4.32 -33.81 22.16
C LEU A 378 -5.51 -33.66 21.21
N ILE A 379 -6.39 -32.71 21.50
CA ILE A 379 -7.56 -32.38 20.68
C ILE A 379 -7.38 -30.95 20.15
N ALA A 380 -7.17 -30.82 18.84
CA ALA A 380 -6.99 -29.54 18.17
C ALA A 380 -8.34 -29.01 17.67
N ILE A 381 -8.79 -27.85 18.14
CA ILE A 381 -10.09 -27.27 17.78
C ILE A 381 -9.88 -26.01 16.93
N GLY A 382 -10.37 -26.00 15.69
CA GLY A 382 -10.33 -24.82 14.83
C GLY A 382 -11.05 -23.61 15.43
N ASN A 383 -10.44 -22.43 15.38
CA ASN A 383 -10.98 -21.19 15.96
C ASN A 383 -12.08 -20.50 15.11
N GLY A 384 -12.68 -21.23 14.18
CA GLY A 384 -13.73 -20.75 13.29
C GLY A 384 -15.13 -20.73 13.85
N ARG A 385 -16.09 -20.88 12.93
CA ARG A 385 -17.51 -20.92 13.27
C ARG A 385 -17.80 -22.15 14.13
N ALA A 386 -18.59 -21.99 15.18
CA ALA A 386 -18.90 -23.07 16.13
C ALA A 386 -17.70 -23.57 16.98
N CYS A 387 -16.60 -22.82 17.08
CA CYS A 387 -15.50 -23.14 18.00
C CYS A 387 -15.97 -23.27 19.46
N ARG A 388 -16.65 -22.25 20.01
CA ARG A 388 -17.13 -22.24 21.40
C ARG A 388 -17.99 -23.45 21.79
N PRO A 389 -19.06 -23.81 21.04
CA PRO A 389 -19.85 -24.99 21.39
C PRO A 389 -19.04 -26.29 21.25
N SER A 390 -18.09 -26.36 20.32
CA SER A 390 -17.22 -27.54 20.17
C SER A 390 -16.25 -27.67 21.36
N GLU A 391 -15.67 -26.56 21.80
CA GLU A 391 -14.80 -26.48 22.97
C GLU A 391 -15.55 -26.91 24.25
N GLN A 392 -16.76 -26.41 24.46
CA GLN A 392 -17.58 -26.77 25.61
C GLN A 392 -17.84 -28.29 25.65
N LEU A 393 -18.23 -28.88 24.51
CA LEU A 393 -18.49 -30.31 24.43
C LEU A 393 -17.22 -31.14 24.70
N VAL A 394 -16.07 -30.74 24.13
CA VAL A 394 -14.80 -31.43 24.36
C VAL A 394 -14.41 -31.35 25.84
N ALA A 395 -14.58 -30.17 26.48
CA ALA A 395 -14.28 -30.00 27.89
C ALA A 395 -15.16 -30.89 28.78
N GLU A 396 -16.48 -30.92 28.53
CA GLU A 396 -17.43 -31.79 29.23
C GLU A 396 -17.12 -33.29 29.02
N LEU A 397 -16.73 -33.67 27.80
CA LEU A 397 -16.36 -35.06 27.51
C LEU A 397 -15.10 -35.49 28.28
N LEU A 398 -14.09 -34.62 28.33
CA LEU A 398 -12.84 -34.87 29.05
C LEU A 398 -13.03 -34.88 30.58
N SER A 399 -13.92 -34.04 31.13
CA SER A 399 -14.16 -34.01 32.57
C SER A 399 -14.97 -35.19 33.08
N ASP A 400 -15.85 -35.75 32.24
CA ASP A 400 -16.86 -36.71 32.66
C ASP A 400 -16.51 -38.13 32.20
N GLU A 401 -16.51 -38.39 30.89
CA GLU A 401 -16.41 -39.74 30.33
C GLU A 401 -14.96 -40.19 30.14
N LEU A 402 -14.06 -39.25 29.87
CA LEU A 402 -12.66 -39.52 29.53
C LEU A 402 -11.71 -39.03 30.63
N LYS A 403 -12.19 -38.92 31.87
CA LYS A 403 -11.39 -38.42 33.00
C LYS A 403 -10.11 -39.23 33.28
N GLU A 404 -10.14 -40.53 33.00
CA GLU A 404 -9.00 -41.44 33.16
C GLU A 404 -8.05 -41.41 31.93
N HIS A 405 -8.44 -40.75 30.84
CA HIS A 405 -7.57 -40.51 29.69
C HIS A 405 -6.80 -39.20 29.88
N ASP A 406 -5.47 -39.25 29.78
CA ASP A 406 -4.59 -38.07 29.84
C ASP A 406 -4.64 -37.25 28.53
N ALA A 407 -5.83 -36.79 28.16
CA ALA A 407 -6.11 -36.05 26.94
C ALA A 407 -6.42 -34.57 27.26
N HIS A 408 -5.85 -33.67 26.46
CA HIS A 408 -6.01 -32.23 26.61
C HIS A 408 -6.51 -31.61 25.31
N TYR A 409 -7.15 -30.43 25.36
CA TYR A 409 -7.57 -29.71 24.16
C TYR A 409 -6.87 -28.36 24.03
N VAL A 410 -6.71 -27.91 22.79
CA VAL A 410 -6.14 -26.60 22.43
C VAL A 410 -6.91 -26.02 21.24
N VAL A 411 -7.20 -24.73 21.31
CA VAL A 411 -7.76 -23.98 20.18
C VAL A 411 -6.64 -23.57 19.23
N VAL A 412 -6.78 -23.91 17.94
CA VAL A 412 -5.78 -23.72 16.89
C VAL A 412 -6.33 -22.75 15.85
N ASN A 413 -5.44 -21.91 15.30
CA ASN A 413 -5.80 -21.02 14.21
C ASN A 413 -6.07 -21.80 12.92
N GLU A 414 -7.29 -21.71 12.38
CA GLU A 414 -7.69 -22.39 11.13
C GLU A 414 -7.40 -21.55 9.87
N ALA A 415 -6.89 -20.33 10.00
CA ALA A 415 -6.64 -19.43 8.87
C ALA A 415 -5.78 -20.11 7.79
N GLY A 416 -6.31 -20.19 6.57
CA GLY A 416 -5.65 -20.86 5.44
C GLY A 416 -5.91 -22.37 5.33
N ALA A 417 -6.56 -23.04 6.30
CA ALA A 417 -6.86 -24.47 6.21
C ALA A 417 -7.78 -24.78 5.02
N SER A 418 -8.75 -23.90 4.74
CA SER A 418 -9.61 -23.98 3.56
C SER A 418 -8.87 -23.71 2.23
N VAL A 419 -7.81 -22.90 2.28
CA VAL A 419 -6.96 -22.62 1.10
C VAL A 419 -6.10 -23.85 0.80
N TYR A 420 -5.45 -24.40 1.82
CA TYR A 420 -4.73 -25.67 1.71
C TYR A 420 -5.62 -26.79 1.17
N SER A 421 -6.81 -26.97 1.74
CA SER A 421 -7.65 -28.13 1.41
C SER A 421 -8.17 -28.15 -0.03
N THR A 422 -8.24 -26.98 -0.65
CA THR A 422 -8.64 -26.79 -2.06
C THR A 422 -7.45 -26.64 -3.01
N SER A 423 -6.22 -26.51 -2.49
CA SER A 423 -4.98 -26.39 -3.25
C SER A 423 -4.60 -27.68 -4.01
N SER A 424 -3.67 -27.57 -4.95
CA SER A 424 -3.06 -28.74 -5.61
C SER A 424 -2.28 -29.60 -4.61
N ILE A 425 -1.47 -28.98 -3.74
CA ILE A 425 -0.66 -29.66 -2.72
C ILE A 425 -1.56 -30.51 -1.81
N GLY A 426 -2.68 -29.95 -1.32
CA GLY A 426 -3.60 -30.69 -0.47
C GLY A 426 -4.24 -31.89 -1.18
N ARG A 427 -4.53 -31.78 -2.49
CA ARG A 427 -5.05 -32.91 -3.30
C ARG A 427 -4.00 -33.97 -3.54
N GLU A 428 -2.74 -33.58 -3.71
CA GLU A 428 -1.62 -34.50 -3.91
C GLU A 428 -1.27 -35.25 -2.62
N GLU A 429 -1.28 -34.57 -1.46
CA GLU A 429 -1.01 -35.21 -0.17
C GLU A 429 -2.12 -36.16 0.28
N LEU A 430 -3.38 -35.81 0.00
CA LEU A 430 -4.57 -36.51 0.51
C LEU A 430 -5.62 -36.69 -0.62
N PRO A 431 -5.32 -37.52 -1.63
CA PRO A 431 -6.13 -37.65 -2.84
C PRO A 431 -7.53 -38.22 -2.55
N ASP A 432 -7.62 -39.17 -1.62
CA ASP A 432 -8.86 -39.90 -1.31
C ASP A 432 -9.80 -39.13 -0.38
N LEU A 433 -9.37 -38.00 0.17
CA LEU A 433 -10.19 -37.15 1.05
C LEU A 433 -10.86 -36.02 0.28
N ASP A 434 -12.06 -35.63 0.72
CA ASP A 434 -12.66 -34.37 0.29
C ASP A 434 -11.96 -33.14 0.91
N ALA A 435 -12.28 -31.95 0.39
CA ALA A 435 -11.69 -30.70 0.86
C ALA A 435 -12.04 -30.35 2.31
N THR A 436 -13.10 -30.90 2.90
CA THR A 436 -13.46 -30.60 4.29
C THR A 436 -12.66 -31.44 5.28
N HIS A 437 -12.41 -32.72 4.98
CA HIS A 437 -11.56 -33.57 5.81
C HIS A 437 -10.08 -33.18 5.71
N ARG A 438 -9.61 -32.75 4.53
CA ARG A 438 -8.25 -32.17 4.39
C ARG A 438 -8.04 -30.93 5.26
N SER A 439 -9.08 -30.13 5.45
CA SER A 439 -9.03 -28.96 6.34
C SER A 439 -8.81 -29.38 7.80
N ALA A 440 -9.56 -30.38 8.29
CA ALA A 440 -9.36 -30.96 9.61
C ALA A 440 -7.94 -31.54 9.78
N VAL A 441 -7.42 -32.26 8.78
CA VAL A 441 -6.03 -32.75 8.82
C VAL A 441 -5.02 -31.60 8.99
N SER A 442 -5.21 -30.50 8.26
CA SER A 442 -4.33 -29.32 8.39
C SER A 442 -4.39 -28.71 9.79
N ILE A 443 -5.58 -28.62 10.41
CA ILE A 443 -5.73 -28.14 11.80
C ILE A 443 -4.92 -29.00 12.77
N GLY A 444 -4.99 -30.32 12.64
CA GLY A 444 -4.23 -31.23 13.50
C GLY A 444 -2.72 -31.12 13.31
N ARG A 445 -2.26 -31.11 12.06
CA ARG A 445 -0.83 -30.98 11.73
C ARG A 445 -0.24 -29.64 12.17
N ARG A 446 -1.02 -28.56 12.15
CA ARG A 446 -0.60 -27.26 12.70
C ARG A 446 -0.30 -27.32 14.19
N LEU A 447 -1.03 -28.12 14.96
CA LEU A 447 -0.73 -28.28 16.38
C LEU A 447 0.58 -29.05 16.60
N GLN A 448 0.83 -30.07 15.77
CA GLN A 448 2.05 -30.88 15.84
C GLN A 448 3.28 -30.08 15.42
N ASP A 449 3.20 -29.39 14.29
CA ASP A 449 4.26 -28.51 13.78
C ASP A 449 3.67 -27.38 12.92
N PRO A 450 3.47 -26.19 13.52
CA PRO A 450 2.93 -25.02 12.83
C PRO A 450 3.73 -24.62 11.59
N LEU A 451 5.07 -24.71 11.66
CA LEU A 451 5.93 -24.23 10.58
C LEU A 451 5.80 -25.12 9.35
N SER A 452 5.92 -26.44 9.50
CA SER A 452 5.87 -27.37 8.36
C SER A 452 4.50 -27.44 7.69
N GLU A 453 3.43 -27.16 8.42
CA GLU A 453 2.08 -27.15 7.85
C GLU A 453 1.73 -25.79 7.21
N LEU A 454 2.12 -24.66 7.81
CA LEU A 454 1.79 -23.33 7.26
C LEU A 454 2.59 -22.97 6.00
N VAL A 455 3.81 -23.52 5.80
CA VAL A 455 4.61 -23.27 4.58
C VAL A 455 4.01 -23.89 3.31
N LYS A 456 3.00 -24.75 3.45
CA LYS A 456 2.26 -25.36 2.32
C LYS A 456 1.23 -24.40 1.70
N ILE A 457 1.05 -23.23 2.30
CA ILE A 457 0.03 -22.24 1.93
C ILE A 457 0.74 -21.01 1.39
N ASP A 458 0.20 -20.41 0.33
CA ASP A 458 0.69 -19.14 -0.21
C ASP A 458 0.62 -18.05 0.88
N PRO A 459 1.75 -17.39 1.24
CA PRO A 459 1.85 -16.48 2.39
C PRO A 459 1.01 -15.21 2.37
#